data_AF-A0A6A4LNP8-F1
#
_entry.id   AF-A0A6A4LNP8-F1
#
_cell.length_a   1.000
_cell.length_b   1.000
_cell.length_c   1.000
_cell.angle_alpha   90.00
_cell.angle_beta   90.00
_cell.angle_gamma   90.00
#
_symmetry.space_group_name_H-M   'P 1'
#
loop_
_entity.id
_entity.type
_entity.pdbx_description
1 polymer ?
#
loop_
_entity_poly.entity_id
_entity_poly.type
_entity_poly.pdbx_seq_one_letter_code
_entity_poly.pdbx_strand_id
1 'polypeptide(L)' 'MSRMNLLLTDLVSGVNHVPSNHIRPISDRPNLTEVEKSEGSNLIPVIDLQGLHGPDHSHVIAKIGLACQHHGFFQV' A
#
# COMPACT_ATOMS: atom_id res chain seq x y z
N MET A 1 5.60 2.02 45.10
CA MET A 1 6.19 2.61 43.88
C MET A 1 5.15 2.54 42.78
N SER A 2 4.61 3.69 42.33
CA SER A 2 3.61 3.75 41.27
C SER A 2 4.29 3.51 39.91
N ARG A 3 3.80 2.56 39.11
CA ARG A 3 4.23 2.40 37.71
C ARG A 3 3.72 3.61 36.94
N MET A 4 4.63 4.42 36.41
CA MET A 4 4.26 5.46 35.46
C MET A 4 3.78 4.79 34.18
N ASN A 5 2.50 4.95 33.85
CA ASN A 5 1.96 4.57 32.55
C ASN A 5 2.44 5.59 31.53
N LEU A 6 3.60 5.30 30.91
CA LEU A 6 4.09 6.05 29.76
C LEU A 6 3.16 5.82 28.58
N LEU A 7 2.76 6.90 27.91
CA LEU A 7 2.05 6.78 26.64
C LEU A 7 3.04 6.35 25.56
N LEU A 8 2.54 5.68 24.52
CA LEU A 8 3.37 5.28 23.38
C LEU A 8 4.07 6.49 22.74
N THR A 9 3.39 7.64 22.72
CA THR A 9 3.92 8.91 22.23
C THR A 9 5.12 9.40 23.03
N ASP A 10 5.10 9.22 24.35
CA ASP A 10 6.21 9.63 25.23
C ASP A 10 7.45 8.79 24.94
N LEU A 11 7.27 7.48 24.75
CA LEU A 11 8.36 6.56 24.40
C LEU A 11 8.95 6.86 23.01
N VAL A 12 8.11 7.14 22.03
CA VAL A 12 8.52 7.38 20.63
C VAL A 12 9.17 8.75 20.44
N SER A 13 8.80 9.75 21.26
CA SER A 13 9.35 11.11 21.17
C SER A 13 10.88 11.19 21.35
N GLY A 14 11.50 10.22 22.03
CA GLY A 14 12.95 10.13 22.23
C GLY A 14 13.69 9.29 21.19
N VAL A 15 12.99 8.70 20.21
CA VAL A 15 13.58 7.75 19.26
C VAL A 15 14.03 8.50 18.00
N ASN A 16 15.33 8.53 17.76
CA ASN A 16 15.93 9.15 16.56
C ASN A 16 16.35 8.15 15.47
N HIS A 17 16.16 6.86 15.70
CA HIS A 17 16.46 5.80 14.73
C HIS A 17 15.47 4.63 14.88
N VAL A 18 15.26 3.88 13.79
CA VAL A 18 14.42 2.69 13.82
C VAL A 18 15.08 1.62 14.72
N PRO A 19 14.37 1.03 15.68
CA PRO A 19 14.93 -0.03 16.51
C PRO A 19 15.32 -1.26 15.68
N SER A 20 16.39 -1.95 16.07
CA SER A 20 17.02 -3.00 15.25
C SER A 20 16.09 -4.17 14.88
N ASN A 21 15.14 -4.52 15.75
CA ASN A 21 14.14 -5.57 15.50
C ASN A 21 13.09 -5.18 14.45
N HIS A 22 13.02 -3.91 14.05
CA HIS A 22 12.18 -3.42 12.94
C HIS A 22 12.99 -3.21 11.64
N ILE A 23 14.31 -3.38 11.67
CA ILE A 23 15.16 -3.25 10.50
C ILE A 23 15.20 -4.59 9.76
N ARG A 24 14.66 -4.64 8.54
CA ARG A 24 14.74 -5.84 7.70
C ARG A 24 16.19 -6.19 7.30
N PRO A 25 16.50 -7.45 6.99
CA PRO A 25 17.77 -7.84 6.37
C PRO A 25 18.05 -7.03 5.10
N ILE A 26 19.33 -6.84 4.75
CA ILE A 26 19.72 -6.01 3.59
C ILE A 26 19.05 -6.51 2.30
N SER A 27 18.92 -7.83 2.12
CA SER A 27 18.26 -8.47 0.98
C SER A 27 16.78 -8.10 0.81
N ASP A 28 16.12 -7.70 1.90
CA ASP A 28 14.67 -7.47 1.93
C ASP A 28 14.33 -5.98 2.00
N ARG A 29 15.34 -5.10 1.96
CA ARG A 29 15.16 -3.65 1.96
C ARG A 29 14.86 -3.20 0.54
N PRO A 30 13.81 -2.40 0.31
CA PRO A 30 13.55 -1.85 -1.01
C PRO A 30 14.69 -0.91 -1.42
N ASN A 31 15.12 -1.00 -2.67
CA ASN A 31 16.01 0.01 -3.23
C ASN A 31 15.18 1.25 -3.59
N LEU A 32 15.35 2.34 -2.84
CA LEU A 32 14.58 3.57 -3.02
C LEU A 32 14.83 4.23 -4.39
N THR A 33 15.96 3.97 -5.05
CA THR A 33 16.23 4.49 -6.40
C THR A 33 15.49 3.73 -7.49
N GLU A 34 15.02 2.51 -7.20
CA GLU A 34 14.22 1.66 -8.11
C GLU A 34 12.72 1.85 -7.89
N VAL A 35 12.31 2.66 -6.90
CA VAL A 35 10.91 3.02 -6.71
C VAL A 35 10.52 3.95 -7.85
N GLU A 36 9.92 3.36 -8.89
CA GLU A 36 9.30 4.13 -9.95
C GLU A 36 8.14 4.94 -9.36
N LYS A 37 8.19 6.26 -9.58
CA LYS A 37 7.00 7.07 -9.37
C LYS A 37 5.93 6.55 -10.33
N SER A 38 4.71 6.40 -9.85
CA SER A 38 3.59 6.01 -10.70
C SER A 38 3.29 7.13 -11.70
N GLU A 39 4.04 7.16 -12.81
CA GLU A 39 3.86 8.08 -13.92
C GLU A 39 3.63 7.28 -15.20
N GLY A 40 2.77 7.78 -16.09
CA GLY A 40 2.48 7.15 -17.37
C GLY A 40 1.81 5.78 -17.28
N SER A 41 2.35 4.80 -18.01
CA SER A 41 1.77 3.46 -18.20
C SER A 41 1.87 2.52 -17.00
N ASN A 42 2.61 2.88 -15.94
CA ASN A 42 2.78 2.08 -14.73
C ASN A 42 1.79 2.48 -13.61
N LEU A 43 0.74 3.25 -13.94
CA LEU A 43 -0.32 3.58 -13.00
C LEU A 43 -1.09 2.31 -12.60
N ILE A 44 -1.34 2.19 -11.30
CA ILE A 44 -2.24 1.17 -10.76
C ILE A 44 -3.64 1.40 -11.36
N PRO A 45 -4.29 0.38 -11.94
CA PRO A 45 -5.61 0.53 -12.52
C PRO A 45 -6.61 1.07 -11.47
N VAL A 46 -7.37 2.10 -11.84
CA VAL A 46 -8.49 2.60 -11.04
C VAL A 46 -9.79 2.19 -11.74
N ILE A 47 -10.65 1.46 -11.02
CA ILE A 47 -11.90 0.92 -11.57
C ILE A 47 -13.07 1.54 -10.82
N ASP A 48 -13.82 2.39 -11.52
CA ASP A 48 -15.11 2.88 -11.03
C ASP A 48 -16.13 1.73 -10.98
N LEU A 49 -16.65 1.46 -9.78
CA LEU A 49 -17.62 0.41 -9.51
C LEU A 49 -19.08 0.87 -9.60
N GLN A 50 -19.36 2.13 -9.94
CA GLN A 50 -20.73 2.66 -10.01
C GLN A 50 -21.65 1.80 -10.90
N GLY A 51 -21.13 1.30 -12.02
CA GLY A 51 -21.87 0.46 -12.97
C GLY A 51 -21.99 -1.02 -12.59
N LEU A 52 -21.42 -1.45 -11.46
CA LEU A 52 -21.31 -2.87 -11.13
C LEU A 52 -22.68 -3.54 -10.99
N HIS A 53 -23.67 -2.87 -10.40
CA HIS A 53 -25.01 -3.44 -10.22
C HIS A 53 -26.03 -2.94 -11.27
N GLY A 54 -25.54 -2.43 -12.41
CA GLY A 54 -26.36 -1.86 -13.46
C GLY A 54 -26.14 -2.51 -14.84
N PRO A 55 -26.64 -1.88 -15.91
CA PRO A 55 -26.45 -2.35 -17.29
C PRO A 55 -24.97 -2.51 -17.68
N ASP A 56 -24.07 -1.77 -17.04
CA ASP A 56 -22.63 -1.79 -17.29
C ASP A 56 -21.89 -2.90 -16.52
N HIS A 57 -22.60 -3.80 -15.82
CA HIS A 57 -22.00 -4.88 -15.02
C HIS A 57 -20.93 -5.66 -15.79
N SER A 58 -21.22 -6.08 -17.03
CA SER A 58 -20.26 -6.86 -17.83
C SER A 58 -18.98 -6.09 -18.15
N HIS A 59 -19.08 -4.79 -18.36
CA HIS A 59 -17.94 -3.90 -18.62
C HIS A 59 -17.07 -3.72 -17.37
N VAL A 60 -17.70 -3.52 -16.20
CA VAL A 60 -16.98 -3.42 -14.92
C VAL A 60 -16.26 -4.72 -14.60
N ILE A 61 -16.92 -5.88 -14.77
CA ILE A 61 -16.30 -7.20 -14.59
C ILE A 61 -15.12 -7.41 -15.55
N ALA A 62 -15.24 -6.99 -16.82
CA ALA A 62 -14.15 -7.10 -17.78
C ALA A 62 -12.92 -6.27 -17.35
N LYS A 63 -13.12 -5.04 -16.86
CA LYS A 63 -12.04 -4.21 -16.33
C LYS A 63 -11.35 -4.86 -15.12
N ILE A 64 -12.12 -5.45 -14.20
CA ILE A 64 -11.58 -6.18 -13.06
C ILE A 64 -10.73 -7.36 -13.54
N GLY A 65 -11.25 -8.15 -14.49
CA GLY A 65 -10.51 -9.27 -15.07
C GLY A 65 -9.16 -8.85 -15.68
N LEU A 66 -9.14 -7.76 -16.45
CA LEU A 66 -7.92 -7.21 -17.04
C LEU A 66 -6.93 -6.72 -15.97
N ALA A 67 -7.39 -6.01 -14.95
CA ALA A 67 -6.51 -5.56 -13.88
C ALA A 67 -5.91 -6.73 -13.09
N CYS A 68 -6.70 -7.76 -12.79
CA CYS A 68 -6.21 -8.98 -12.16
C CYS A 68 -5.19 -9.73 -13.03
N GLN A 69 -5.41 -9.81 -14.34
CA GLN A 69 -4.51 -10.51 -15.25
C GLN A 69 -3.16 -9.82 -15.42
N HIS A 70 -3.16 -8.49 -15.54
CA HIS A 70 -1.97 -7.72 -15.88
C HIS A 70 -1.23 -7.14 -14.67
N HIS A 71 -1.95 -6.79 -13.61
CA HIS A 71 -1.37 -6.13 -12.43
C HIS A 71 -1.51 -6.96 -11.15
N GLY A 72 -2.56 -7.79 -11.05
CA GLY A 72 -2.88 -8.56 -9.84
C GLY A 72 -3.54 -7.73 -8.72
N PHE A 73 -3.74 -6.43 -8.95
CA PHE A 73 -4.40 -5.49 -8.02
C PHE A 73 -4.94 -4.26 -8.77
N PHE A 74 -5.85 -3.53 -8.13
CA PHE A 74 -6.46 -2.29 -8.63
C PHE A 74 -6.98 -1.43 -7.46
N GLN A 75 -7.34 -0.18 -7.74
CA GLN A 75 -8.03 0.76 -6.84
C GLN A 75 -9.50 0.87 -7.23
N VAL A 76 -10.35 1.28 -6.28
CA VAL A 76 -11.81 1.46 -6.44
C VAL A 76 -12.26 2.82 -5.92
#